data_AF-A0A2N2TPJ2-F1
#
_entry.id   AF-A0A2N2TPJ2-F1
#
_cell.length_a   1.000
_cell.length_b   1.000
_cell.length_c   1.000
_cell.angle_alpha   90.00
_cell.angle_beta   90.00
_cell.angle_gamma   90.00
#
_symmetry.space_group_name_H-M   'P 1'
#
loop_
_entity.id
_entity.type
_entity.pdbx_description
1 polymer ?
#
loop_
_entity_poly.entity_id
_entity_poly.type
_entity_poly.pdbx_seq_one_letter_code
_entity_poly.pdbx_strand_id
1 'polypeptide(L)' 'MKTIDEMLHLALLSPDEHQQISTWIAQAESPDEILKMPPLLWRAVERASAVMGIDEDLMRPPALDADGVVCQ' A
#
# COMPACT_ATOMS: atom_id res chain seq x y z
N MET A 1 3.49 0.33 -11.00
CA MET A 1 3.56 -0.26 -9.64
C MET A 1 2.48 -1.33 -9.55
N LYS A 2 2.81 -2.60 -9.23
CA LYS A 2 1.84 -3.72 -9.27
C LYS A 2 0.83 -3.73 -8.11
N THR A 3 1.17 -3.13 -6.96
CA THR A 3 0.39 -3.24 -5.72
C THR A 3 -0.98 -2.56 -5.77
N ILE A 4 -1.09 -1.41 -6.46
CA ILE A 4 -2.36 -0.65 -6.57
C ILE A 4 -3.32 -1.31 -7.57
N ASP A 5 -2.79 -1.88 -8.65
CA ASP A 5 -3.57 -2.65 -9.63
C ASP A 5 -4.14 -3.94 -9.02
N GLU A 6 -3.38 -4.60 -8.14
CA GLU A 6 -3.90 -5.74 -7.36
C GLU A 6 -4.99 -5.33 -6.37
N MET A 7 -4.86 -4.18 -5.71
CA MET A 7 -5.92 -3.65 -4.84
C MET A 7 -7.24 -3.40 -5.60
N LEU A 8 -7.16 -2.94 -6.86
CA LEU A 8 -8.33 -2.81 -7.73
C LEU A 8 -8.89 -4.19 -8.12
N HIS A 9 -8.04 -5.13 -8.52
CA HIS A 9 -8.46 -6.49 -8.88
C HIS A 9 -9.16 -7.22 -7.72
N LEU A 10 -8.78 -6.90 -6.48
CA LEU A 10 -9.41 -7.43 -5.26
C LEU A 10 -10.64 -6.62 -4.81
N ALA A 11 -11.11 -5.68 -5.65
CA ALA A 11 -12.25 -4.79 -5.39
C ALA A 11 -12.13 -3.98 -4.09
N LEU A 12 -10.90 -3.71 -3.65
CA LEU A 12 -10.61 -2.94 -2.43
C LEU A 12 -10.61 -1.43 -2.68
N LEU A 13 -10.30 -1.04 -3.91
CA LEU A 13 -10.42 0.32 -4.42
C LEU A 13 -11.56 0.38 -5.42
N SER A 14 -12.34 1.46 -5.39
CA SER A 14 -13.28 1.73 -6.47
C SER A 14 -12.52 2.01 -7.76
N PRO A 15 -13.04 1.65 -8.94
CA PRO A 15 -12.39 1.94 -10.22
C PRO A 15 -12.12 3.45 -10.41
N ASP A 16 -12.98 4.30 -9.87
CA ASP A 16 -12.78 5.76 -9.85
C ASP A 16 -11.59 6.17 -8.98
N GLU A 17 -11.51 5.67 -7.74
CA GLU A 17 -10.39 5.94 -6.82
C GLU A 17 -9.06 5.45 -7.41
N HIS A 18 -9.05 4.25 -7.99
CA HIS A 18 -7.88 3.71 -8.67
C HIS A 18 -7.43 4.59 -9.84
N GLN A 19 -8.38 5.04 -10.67
CA GLN A 19 -8.08 5.92 -11.79
C GLN A 19 -7.47 7.23 -11.31
N GLN A 20 -8.04 7.86 -10.28
CA GLN A 20 -7.53 9.10 -9.70
C GLN A 20 -6.12 8.93 -9.11
N ILE A 21 -5.87 7.84 -8.38
CA ILE A 21 -4.54 7.54 -7.81
C ILE A 21 -3.53 7.27 -8.93
N SER A 22 -3.86 6.44 -9.92
CA SER A 22 -2.98 6.16 -11.06
C SER A 22 -2.65 7.42 -11.86
N THR A 23 -3.65 8.28 -12.11
CA THR A 23 -3.44 9.55 -12.80
C THR A 23 -2.56 10.50 -11.97
N TRP A 24 -2.71 10.53 -10.65
CA TRP A 24 -1.85 11.33 -9.78
C TRP A 24 -0.40 10.83 -9.82
N ILE A 25 -0.19 9.51 -9.65
CA ILE A 25 1.15 8.91 -9.69
C ILE A 25 1.80 9.11 -11.06
N ALA A 26 1.04 9.00 -12.15
CA ALA A 26 1.55 9.23 -13.50
C ALA A 26 1.93 10.70 -13.76
N GLN A 27 1.27 11.65 -13.10
CA GLN A 27 1.59 13.08 -13.18
C GLN A 27 2.69 13.51 -12.19
N ALA A 28 2.85 12.80 -11.07
CA ALA A 28 3.86 13.13 -10.08
C ALA A 28 5.26 12.81 -10.61
N GLU A 29 5.99 13.84 -11.01
CA GLU A 29 7.36 13.72 -11.53
C GLU A 29 8.40 13.60 -10.40
N SER A 30 7.97 13.75 -9.14
CA SER A 30 8.84 13.75 -7.96
C SER A 30 8.14 13.19 -6.73
N PRO A 31 8.88 12.59 -5.78
CA PRO A 31 8.30 12.02 -4.55
C PRO A 31 7.55 13.07 -3.71
N ASP A 32 7.99 14.33 -3.71
CA ASP A 32 7.30 15.43 -3.05
C ASP A 32 5.88 15.67 -3.59
N GLU A 33 5.63 15.39 -4.87
CA GLU A 33 4.29 15.52 -5.45
C GLU A 33 3.38 14.37 -5.06
N ILE A 34 3.94 13.17 -4.86
CA ILE A 34 3.22 12.03 -4.29
C ILE A 34 2.81 12.36 -2.84
N LEU A 35 3.64 13.08 -2.09
CA LEU A 35 3.30 13.52 -0.72
C LEU A 35 2.19 14.59 -0.69
N LYS A 36 1.99 15.34 -1.77
CA LYS A 36 0.89 16.31 -1.90
C LYS A 36 -0.46 15.66 -2.27
N MET A 37 -0.51 14.34 -2.37
CA MET A 37 -1.71 13.61 -2.73
C MET A 37 -2.89 13.96 -1.81
N PRO A 38 -4.12 14.14 -2.36
CA PRO A 38 -5.29 14.47 -1.56
C PRO A 38 -5.52 13.45 -0.44
N PRO A 39 -5.92 13.89 0.76
CA PRO A 39 -6.17 13.01 1.90
C PRO A 39 -7.28 11.98 1.63
N LEU A 40 -8.20 12.28 0.70
CA LEU A 40 -9.24 11.34 0.27
C LEU A 40 -8.64 10.12 -0.45
N LEU A 41 -7.67 10.34 -1.34
CA LEU A 41 -6.99 9.26 -2.06
C LEU A 41 -6.10 8.47 -1.10
N TRP A 42 -5.46 9.13 -0.13
CA TRP A 42 -4.69 8.41 0.88
C TRP A 42 -5.54 7.46 1.72
N ARG A 43 -6.72 7.92 2.17
CA ARG A 43 -7.66 7.06 2.91
C ARG A 43 -8.12 5.83 2.13
N ALA A 44 -8.26 5.96 0.80
CA ALA A 44 -8.62 4.82 -0.06
C ALA A 44 -7.52 3.76 -0.05
N VAL A 45 -6.25 4.17 -0.17
CA VAL A 45 -5.09 3.27 -0.11
C VAL A 45 -4.94 2.66 1.30
N GLU A 46 -5.08 3.45 2.36
CA GLU A 46 -5.05 2.96 3.75
C GLU A 46 -6.12 1.90 4.01
N ARG A 47 -7.36 2.14 3.55
CA ARG A 47 -8.45 1.16 3.68
C ARG A 47 -8.14 -0.12 2.91
N ALA A 48 -7.64 -0.02 1.68
CA ALA A 48 -7.28 -1.19 0.91
C ALA A 48 -6.14 -1.99 1.58
N SER A 49 -5.16 -1.29 2.16
CA SER A 49 -4.04 -1.89 2.90
C SER A 49 -4.51 -2.62 4.17
N ALA A 50 -5.45 -2.01 4.90
CA ALA A 50 -6.06 -2.62 6.09
C ALA A 50 -6.83 -3.90 5.75
N VAL A 51 -7.59 -3.92 4.66
CA VAL A 51 -8.33 -5.13 4.24
C VAL A 51 -7.39 -6.26 3.81
N MET A 52 -6.24 -5.94 3.20
CA MET A 52 -5.22 -6.92 2.90
C MET A 52 -4.46 -7.43 4.14
N GLY A 53 -4.67 -6.83 5.32
CA GLY A 53 -3.92 -7.17 6.53
C GLY A 53 -2.45 -6.76 6.47
N ILE A 54 -2.03 -5.94 5.49
CA ILE A 54 -0.66 -5.43 5.38
C ILE A 54 -0.35 -4.50 6.55
N ASP A 55 -1.34 -3.72 7.00
CA ASP A 55 -1.20 -2.84 8.17
C ASP A 55 -0.93 -3.63 9.46
N GLU A 56 -1.66 -4.74 9.64
CA GLU A 56 -1.47 -5.66 10.78
C GLU A 56 -0.13 -6.41 10.70
N ASP A 57 0.32 -6.78 9.50
CA ASP A 57 1.65 -7.38 9.27
C ASP A 57 2.79 -6.38 9.54
N LEU A 58 2.62 -5.11 9.16
CA LEU A 58 3.62 -4.05 9.38
C LEU A 58 3.72 -3.65 10.87
N MET A 59 2.59 -3.67 11.60
CA MET A 59 2.57 -3.45 13.05
C MET A 59 2.99 -4.69 13.84
N ARG A 60 3.07 -5.86 13.20
CA ARG A 60 3.63 -7.04 13.83
C ARG A 60 5.10 -6.76 14.13
N PRO A 61 5.55 -6.83 15.41
CA PRO A 61 6.97 -6.77 15.68
C PRO A 61 7.66 -7.84 14.83
N PRO A 62 8.76 -7.51 14.12
CA PRO A 62 9.44 -8.49 13.31
C PRO A 62 9.75 -9.69 14.22
N ALA A 63 9.30 -10.88 13.81
CA ALA A 63 9.60 -12.09 14.55
C ALA A 63 11.13 -12.20 14.63
N LEU A 64 11.67 -11.92 15.82
CA LEU A 64 13.08 -12.15 16.16
C LEU A 64 13.38 -13.65 16.29
N ASP A 65 12.49 -14.51 15.80
CA ASP A 65 12.75 -15.91 15.50
C ASP A 65 13.45 -16.00 14.12
N ALA A 66 14.51 -15.20 13.93
CA ALA A 66 15.58 -15.60 13.03
C ALA A 66 16.18 -16.85 13.66
N ASP A 67 15.64 -17.99 13.23
CA ASP A 67 16.03 -19.35 13.55
C ASP A 67 17.52 -19.41 13.90
N GLY A 68 17.78 -19.73 15.17
CA GLY A 68 19.13 -19.86 15.68
C GLY A 68 19.88 -20.86 14.82
N VAL A 69 20.95 -20.41 14.16
CA VAL A 69 21.97 -21.31 13.67
C VAL A 69 22.70 -21.89 14.89
N VAL A 70 22.09 -22.88 15.51
CA VAL A 70 22.79 -23.86 16.33
C VAL A 70 23.08 -25.05 15.42
N CYS A 71 24.07 -24.89 14.55
CA CYS A 71 24.75 -26.04 13.96
C CYS A 71 25.87 -26.46 14.91
N GLN A 72 25.67 -27.66 15.45
CA GLN A 72 26.53 -28.46 16.31
C GLN A 72 27.87 -28.80 15.63
#